data_AF-A0A8H3HWQ4-F1
#
_entry.id   AF-A0A8H3HWQ4-F1
#
_cell.length_a   1.000
_cell.length_b   1.000
_cell.length_c   1.000
_cell.angle_alpha   90.00
_cell.angle_beta   90.00
_cell.angle_gamma   90.00
#
_symmetry.space_group_name_H-M   'P 1'
#
loop_
_entity.id
_entity.type
_entity.pdbx_description
1 polymer ?
#
loop_
_entity_poly.entity_id
_entity_poly.type
_entity_poly.pdbx_seq_one_letter_code
_entity_poly.pdbx_strand_id
1 'polypeptide(L)'
;MSSTQLPPVALWLALGGLFVVTIQWLRRPNVLAKLPGPPGGSWLFGHFKDIGGVNGIEFQKQIFSTYGPTTAIKGFMGSKIVFTLDPAVIHTVQIKEKEKFQRAKGPAILIRSIFGGGLLALPPDEHRVQRKLLNPVFNMKYLRELVK
;
A
#
# COMPACT_ATOMS: atom_id res chain seq x y z
N MET A 1 15.88 47.67 -1.64
CA MET A 1 14.80 46.67 -1.78
C MET A 1 14.98 45.98 -3.13
N SER A 2 15.83 44.96 -3.18
CA SER A 2 16.11 44.21 -4.41
C SER A 2 15.02 43.17 -4.63
N SER A 3 14.24 43.34 -5.69
CA SER A 3 13.28 42.35 -6.17
C SER A 3 14.06 41.15 -6.70
N THR A 4 13.94 40.00 -6.03
CA THR A 4 14.43 38.71 -6.53
C THR A 4 13.61 38.35 -7.77
N GLN A 5 14.12 38.70 -8.94
CA GLN A 5 13.56 38.23 -10.21
C GLN A 5 13.78 36.71 -10.31
N LEU A 6 12.69 35.96 -10.31
CA LEU A 6 12.73 34.51 -10.51
C LEU A 6 13.33 34.22 -11.90
N PRO A 7 14.26 33.26 -12.03
CA PRO A 7 14.87 32.94 -13.31
C PRO A 7 13.79 32.48 -14.31
N PRO A 8 13.87 32.84 -15.61
CA PRO A 8 12.86 32.51 -16.62
C PRO A 8 12.52 31.01 -16.70
N VAL A 9 13.48 30.17 -16.32
CA VAL A 9 13.37 28.69 -16.31
C VAL A 9 12.46 28.18 -15.19
N ALA A 10 12.28 28.93 -14.10
CA ALA A 10 11.45 28.52 -12.97
C ALA A 10 9.97 28.34 -13.36
N LEU A 11 9.46 29.18 -14.27
CA LEU A 11 8.10 29.07 -14.78
C LEU A 11 7.91 27.80 -15.62
N TRP A 12 8.89 27.46 -16.47
CA TRP A 12 8.85 26.24 -17.29
C TRP A 12 8.94 24.98 -16.44
N LEU A 13 9.76 24.98 -15.38
CA LEU A 13 9.82 23.87 -14.42
C LEU A 13 8.52 23.72 -13.63
N ALA A 14 7.92 24.84 -13.21
CA ALA A 14 6.64 24.84 -12.52
C ALA A 14 5.52 24.31 -13.42
N LEU A 15 5.42 24.79 -14.67
CA LEU A 15 4.42 24.35 -15.64
C LEU A 15 4.64 22.89 -16.05
N GLY A 16 5.88 22.48 -16.30
CA GLY A 16 6.23 21.09 -16.62
C GLY A 16 5.93 20.14 -15.45
N GLY A 17 6.27 20.54 -14.22
CA GLY A 17 5.91 19.80 -13.01
C GLY A 17 4.41 19.68 -12.83
N LEU A 18 3.66 20.77 -13.05
CA LEU A 18 2.21 20.78 -12.96
C LEU A 18 1.58 19.87 -14.03
N PHE A 19 2.12 19.88 -15.26
CA PHE A 19 1.70 19.02 -16.37
C PHE A 19 1.96 17.54 -16.09
N VAL A 20 3.12 17.19 -15.53
CA VAL A 20 3.43 15.81 -15.13
C VAL A 20 2.50 15.35 -14.00
N VAL A 21 2.23 16.22 -13.02
CA VAL A 21 1.32 15.93 -11.91
C VAL A 21 -0.12 15.75 -12.42
N THR A 22 -0.60 16.62 -13.31
CA THR A 22 -1.95 16.50 -13.88
C THR A 22 -2.09 15.25 -14.73
N ILE A 23 -1.10 14.92 -15.56
CA ILE A 23 -1.07 13.65 -16.31
C ILE A 23 -1.06 12.46 -15.37
N GLN A 24 -0.22 12.45 -14.33
CA GLN A 24 -0.21 11.36 -13.36
C GLN A 24 -1.53 11.24 -12.61
N TRP A 25 -2.19 12.36 -12.32
CA TRP A 25 -3.50 12.38 -11.67
C TRP A 25 -4.60 11.83 -12.60
N LEU A 26 -4.63 12.23 -13.87
CA LEU A 26 -5.56 11.71 -14.88
C LEU A 26 -5.35 10.23 -15.20
N ARG A 27 -4.09 9.75 -15.17
CA ARG A 27 -3.74 8.35 -15.42
C ARG A 27 -3.95 7.46 -14.21
N ARG A 28 -4.41 7.99 -13.07
CA ARG A 28 -4.77 7.14 -11.93
C ARG A 28 -5.95 6.24 -12.34
N PRO A 29 -5.86 4.93 -12.12
CA PRO A 29 -6.97 4.04 -12.43
C PRO A 29 -8.18 4.47 -11.60
N ASN A 30 -9.20 5.01 -12.27
CA ASN A 30 -10.51 5.21 -11.69
C ASN A 30 -11.11 3.82 -11.47
N VAL A 31 -11.12 3.38 -10.21
CA VAL A 31 -11.44 2.01 -9.80
C VAL A 31 -12.70 1.47 -10.47
N LEU A 32 -12.55 0.29 -11.09
CA LEU A 32 -13.51 -0.40 -11.95
C LEU A 32 -14.78 -0.94 -11.25
N ALA A 33 -15.02 -0.61 -9.97
CA ALA A 33 -16.25 -0.96 -9.27
C ALA A 33 -16.66 0.16 -8.30
N LYS A 34 -17.93 0.60 -8.39
CA LYS A 34 -18.56 1.46 -7.38
C LYS A 34 -18.88 0.61 -6.15
N LEU A 35 -17.86 0.28 -5.36
CA LEU A 35 -18.06 -0.38 -4.07
C LEU A 35 -18.55 0.62 -3.03
N PRO A 36 -19.45 0.21 -2.12
CA PRO A 36 -19.84 1.02 -0.98
C PRO A 36 -18.63 1.20 -0.05
N GLY A 37 -18.57 2.33 0.66
CA GLY A 37 -17.43 2.67 1.51
C GLY A 37 -17.72 3.81 2.47
N PRO A 38 -16.97 3.90 3.58
CA PRO A 38 -17.15 4.97 4.56
C PRO A 38 -16.94 6.35 3.92
N PRO A 39 -17.85 7.31 4.19
CA PRO A 39 -17.64 8.68 3.77
C PRO A 39 -16.48 9.30 4.54
N GLY A 40 -15.75 10.21 3.88
CA GLY A 40 -14.67 10.97 4.51
C GLY A 40 -13.26 10.45 4.26
N GLY A 41 -12.41 10.53 5.28
CA GLY A 41 -10.99 10.24 5.22
C GLY A 41 -10.14 11.46 4.85
N SER A 42 -9.03 11.62 5.56
CA SER A 42 -8.05 12.70 5.37
C SER A 42 -7.63 12.81 3.89
N TRP A 43 -7.40 14.03 3.40
CA TRP A 43 -6.97 14.21 2.01
C TRP A 43 -5.65 13.49 1.72
N LEU A 44 -4.68 13.63 2.63
CA LEU A 44 -3.34 13.05 2.47
C LEU A 44 -3.32 11.55 2.82
N PHE A 45 -3.86 11.17 3.98
CA PHE A 45 -3.74 9.80 4.51
C PHE A 45 -4.98 8.91 4.33
N GLY A 46 -6.08 9.43 3.76
CA GLY A 46 -7.33 8.68 3.66
C GLY A 46 -7.80 8.19 5.03
N HIS A 47 -8.16 6.90 5.10
CA HIS A 47 -8.59 6.20 6.32
C HIS A 47 -7.45 5.44 7.02
N PHE A 48 -6.19 5.62 6.61
CA PHE A 48 -5.08 4.88 7.23
C PHE A 48 -4.91 5.21 8.72
N LYS A 49 -5.20 6.45 9.12
CA LYS A 49 -5.17 6.86 10.54
C LYS A 49 -6.25 6.16 11.36
N ASP A 50 -7.42 5.96 10.76
CA ASP A 50 -8.55 5.31 11.43
C ASP A 50 -8.28 3.82 11.59
N ILE A 51 -7.68 3.18 10.59
CA ILE A 51 -7.30 1.76 10.62
C ILE A 51 -6.12 1.48 11.56
N GLY A 52 -5.12 2.38 11.58
CA GLY A 52 -3.90 2.23 12.38
C GLY A 52 -3.95 2.87 13.76
N GLY A 53 -5.05 3.54 14.11
CA GLY A 53 -5.21 4.22 15.39
C GLY A 53 -5.57 3.28 16.54
N VAL A 54 -5.69 3.85 17.75
CA VAL A 54 -6.02 3.11 18.98
C VAL A 54 -7.30 2.29 18.85
N ASN A 55 -8.30 2.83 18.14
CA ASN A 55 -9.60 2.19 17.92
C ASN A 55 -9.70 1.49 16.54
N GLY A 56 -8.57 1.17 15.90
CA GLY A 56 -8.57 0.74 14.50
C GLY A 56 -9.23 -0.61 14.23
N ILE A 57 -9.21 -1.52 15.21
CA ILE A 57 -9.94 -2.79 15.13
C ILE A 57 -11.46 -2.54 15.15
N GLU A 58 -11.92 -1.65 16.02
CA GLU A 58 -13.33 -1.32 16.16
C GLU A 58 -13.85 -0.63 14.89
N PHE A 59 -13.05 0.28 14.33
CA PHE A 59 -13.32 0.92 13.04
C PHE A 59 -13.45 -0.09 11.90
N GLN A 60 -12.55 -1.08 11.81
CA GLN A 60 -12.63 -2.13 10.79
C GLN A 60 -13.90 -2.97 10.96
N LYS A 61 -14.23 -3.37 12.19
CA LYS A 61 -15.48 -4.11 12.48
C LYS A 61 -16.71 -3.32 12.04
N GLN A 62 -16.76 -2.03 12.39
CA GLN A 62 -17.85 -1.13 12.01
C GLN A 62 -17.99 -1.00 10.48
N ILE A 63 -16.87 -0.90 9.76
CA ILE A 63 -16.90 -0.83 8.29
C ILE A 63 -17.53 -2.10 7.71
N PHE A 64 -17.05 -3.27 8.12
CA PHE A 64 -17.52 -4.53 7.54
C PHE A 64 -18.96 -4.86 7.95
N SER A 65 -19.40 -4.45 9.15
CA SER A 65 -20.80 -4.58 9.56
C SER A 65 -21.74 -3.65 8.78
N THR A 66 -21.26 -2.46 8.39
CA THR A 66 -22.08 -1.44 7.72
C THR A 66 -22.14 -1.63 6.20
N TYR A 67 -21.00 -1.92 5.57
CA TYR A 67 -20.85 -1.95 4.10
C TYR A 67 -20.72 -3.37 3.53
N GLY A 68 -20.67 -4.38 4.41
CA GLY A 68 -20.51 -5.78 4.02
C GLY A 68 -19.05 -6.21 3.87
N PRO A 69 -18.82 -7.46 3.44
CA PRO A 69 -17.50 -8.10 3.47
C PRO A 69 -16.49 -7.53 2.48
N THR A 70 -16.92 -6.76 1.48
CA THR A 70 -16.05 -6.11 0.49
C THR A 70 -16.48 -4.67 0.28
N THR A 71 -15.59 -3.74 0.61
CA THR A 71 -15.84 -2.30 0.63
C THR A 71 -14.66 -1.55 0.05
N ALA A 72 -14.87 -0.30 -0.39
CA ALA A 72 -13.78 0.57 -0.83
C ALA A 72 -13.45 1.60 0.25
N ILE A 73 -12.18 1.72 0.60
CA ILE A 73 -11.67 2.76 1.49
C ILE A 73 -10.80 3.75 0.73
N LYS A 74 -10.76 4.98 1.22
CA LYS A 74 -9.82 6.01 0.74
C LYS A 74 -8.42 5.75 1.30
N GLY A 75 -7.43 5.64 0.42
CA GLY A 75 -6.00 5.57 0.72
C GLY A 75 -5.28 6.90 0.49
N PHE A 76 -3.96 6.83 0.30
CA PHE A 76 -3.08 7.99 0.18
C PHE A 76 -3.45 8.89 -1.00
N MET A 77 -3.47 10.21 -0.79
CA MET A 77 -3.84 11.23 -1.79
C MET A 77 -5.13 10.89 -2.56
N GLY A 78 -6.16 10.40 -1.87
CA GLY A 78 -7.45 10.07 -2.48
C GLY A 78 -7.47 8.83 -3.38
N SER A 79 -6.43 8.00 -3.35
CA SER A 79 -6.48 6.67 -3.98
C SER A 79 -7.61 5.85 -3.36
N LYS A 80 -8.17 4.91 -4.12
CA LYS A 80 -9.18 3.98 -3.61
C LYS A 80 -8.53 2.61 -3.43
N ILE A 81 -8.78 1.99 -2.30
CA ILE A 81 -8.25 0.68 -1.91
C ILE A 81 -9.44 -0.25 -1.68
N VAL A 82 -9.41 -1.42 -2.29
CA VAL A 82 -10.39 -2.48 -2.00
C VAL A 82 -10.02 -3.09 -0.65
N PHE A 83 -10.96 -3.08 0.28
CA PHE A 83 -10.85 -3.65 1.60
C PHE A 83 -11.85 -4.80 1.73
N THR A 84 -11.37 -6.02 1.93
CA THR A 84 -12.20 -7.22 1.85
C THR A 84 -11.83 -8.26 2.91
N LEU A 85 -12.85 -8.96 3.39
CA LEU A 85 -12.75 -10.18 4.21
C LEU A 85 -13.13 -11.44 3.43
N ASP A 86 -13.52 -11.33 2.16
CA ASP A 86 -13.96 -12.46 1.36
C ASP A 86 -12.77 -13.41 1.07
N PRO A 87 -12.80 -14.66 1.58
CA PRO A 87 -11.74 -15.63 1.35
C PRO A 87 -11.50 -15.93 -0.13
N ALA A 88 -12.54 -15.87 -0.97
CA ALA A 88 -12.41 -16.14 -2.40
C ALA A 88 -11.62 -15.03 -3.10
N VAL A 89 -11.85 -13.77 -2.73
CA VAL A 89 -11.10 -12.62 -3.25
C VAL A 89 -9.66 -12.67 -2.75
N ILE A 90 -9.46 -12.92 -1.45
CA ILE A 90 -8.12 -13.02 -0.85
C ILE A 90 -7.32 -14.14 -1.52
N HIS A 91 -7.89 -15.33 -1.68
CA HIS A 91 -7.25 -16.45 -2.35
C HIS A 91 -6.90 -16.12 -3.81
N THR A 92 -7.81 -15.45 -4.52
CA THR A 92 -7.58 -15.06 -5.91
C THR A 92 -6.41 -14.08 -6.03
N VAL A 93 -6.40 -13.04 -5.19
CA VAL A 93 -5.37 -11.98 -5.21
C VAL A 93 -4.01 -12.49 -4.73
N GLN A 94 -3.99 -13.26 -3.64
CA GLN A 94 -2.74 -13.67 -2.99
C GLN A 94 -2.10 -14.93 -3.60
N ILE A 95 -2.91 -15.85 -4.13
CA ILE A 95 -2.45 -17.18 -4.58
C ILE A 95 -2.66 -17.35 -6.08
N LYS A 96 -3.91 -17.29 -6.55
CA LYS A 96 -4.26 -17.68 -7.93
C LYS A 96 -3.67 -16.76 -8.99
N GLU A 97 -3.72 -15.44 -8.76
CA GLU A 97 -3.37 -14.41 -9.75
C GLU A 97 -2.29 -13.46 -9.24
N LYS A 98 -1.34 -13.98 -8.45
CA LYS A 98 -0.28 -13.18 -7.81
C LYS A 98 0.52 -12.30 -8.78
N GLU A 99 0.72 -12.74 -10.02
CA GLU A 99 1.47 -12.00 -11.05
C GLU A 99 0.75 -10.74 -11.51
N LYS A 100 -0.60 -10.76 -11.54
CA LYS A 100 -1.43 -9.59 -11.89
C LYS A 100 -1.51 -8.60 -10.74
N PHE A 101 -1.51 -9.08 -9.50
CA PHE A 101 -1.65 -8.27 -8.29
C PHE A 101 -0.31 -8.07 -7.57
N GLN A 102 0.62 -7.38 -8.26
CA GLN A 102 1.89 -7.02 -7.64
C GLN A 102 1.72 -6.03 -6.47
N ARG A 103 2.58 -6.16 -5.45
CA ARG A 103 2.63 -5.21 -4.34
C ARG A 103 2.82 -3.78 -4.86
N ALA A 104 2.09 -2.84 -4.28
CA ALA A 104 2.23 -1.44 -4.63
C ALA A 104 3.68 -0.95 -4.42
N LYS A 105 4.22 -0.22 -5.39
CA LYS A 105 5.61 0.26 -5.39
C LYS A 105 5.92 1.16 -4.20
N GLY A 106 5.01 2.04 -3.80
CA GLY A 106 5.20 2.98 -2.70
C GLY A 106 5.53 2.29 -1.37
N PRO A 107 4.65 1.43 -0.84
CA PRO A 107 4.93 0.63 0.35
C PRO A 107 6.17 -0.25 0.22
N ALA A 108 6.42 -0.84 -0.96
CA ALA A 108 7.62 -1.66 -1.18
C ALA A 108 8.92 -0.85 -1.03
N ILE A 109 8.95 0.38 -1.56
CA ILE A 109 10.10 1.29 -1.40
C ILE A 109 10.27 1.68 0.07
N LEU A 110 9.19 2.03 0.78
CA LEU A 110 9.27 2.36 2.21
C LEU A 110 9.84 1.21 3.04
N ILE A 111 9.37 -0.01 2.81
CA ILE A 111 9.89 -1.20 3.48
C ILE A 111 11.37 -1.40 3.13
N ARG A 112 11.77 -1.21 1.87
CA ARG A 112 13.17 -1.29 1.45
C ARG A 112 14.06 -0.22 2.08
N SER A 113 13.54 0.99 2.28
CA SER A 113 14.28 2.07 2.92
C SER A 113 14.51 1.81 4.41
N ILE A 114 13.56 1.17 5.10
CA ILE A 114 13.66 0.87 6.54
C ILE A 114 14.46 -0.40 6.80
N PHE A 115 14.18 -1.47 6.05
CA PHE A 115 14.73 -2.82 6.28
C PHE A 115 15.87 -3.19 5.32
N GLY A 116 16.25 -2.30 4.41
CA GLY A 116 17.24 -2.57 3.37
C GLY A 116 16.76 -3.60 2.35
N GLY A 117 17.69 -4.29 1.69
CA GLY A 117 17.42 -5.43 0.81
C GLY A 117 17.08 -6.73 1.55
N GLY A 118 16.36 -6.64 2.68
CA GLY A 118 15.97 -7.79 3.50
C GLY A 118 14.68 -8.46 3.05
N LEU A 119 14.32 -9.57 3.70
CA LEU A 119 13.20 -10.46 3.31
C LEU A 119 11.87 -9.73 3.08
N LEU A 120 11.59 -8.67 3.83
CA LEU A 120 10.35 -7.90 3.69
C LEU A 120 10.28 -7.06 2.41
N ALA A 121 11.44 -6.65 1.89
CA ALA A 121 11.60 -5.72 0.79
C ALA A 121 11.97 -6.38 -0.55
N LEU A 122 12.33 -7.68 -0.54
CA LEU A 122 12.80 -8.37 -1.73
C LEU A 122 11.69 -8.59 -2.77
N PRO A 123 12.04 -8.53 -4.07
CA PRO A 123 11.19 -9.03 -5.14
C PRO A 123 10.78 -10.50 -4.92
N PRO A 124 9.67 -10.96 -5.54
CA PRO A 124 9.16 -12.33 -5.34
C PRO A 124 10.19 -13.44 -5.55
N ASP A 125 11.08 -13.30 -6.55
CA ASP A 125 12.07 -14.31 -6.90
C ASP A 125 13.22 -14.36 -5.89
N GLU A 126 13.76 -13.19 -5.53
CA GLU A 126 14.80 -13.08 -4.51
C GLU A 126 14.27 -13.52 -3.13
N HIS A 127 13.02 -13.17 -2.81
CA HIS A 127 12.34 -13.63 -1.61
C HIS A 127 12.21 -15.15 -1.57
N ARG A 128 11.99 -15.82 -2.72
CA ARG A 128 11.91 -17.29 -2.79
C ARG A 128 13.25 -17.93 -2.42
N VAL A 129 14.36 -17.39 -2.94
CA VAL A 129 15.71 -17.88 -2.63
C VAL A 129 16.02 -17.66 -1.16
N GLN A 130 15.79 -16.46 -0.62
CA GLN A 130 16.09 -16.16 0.78
C GLN A 130 15.26 -17.03 1.74
N ARG A 131 13.97 -17.24 1.44
CA ARG A 131 13.12 -18.14 2.24
C ARG A 131 13.64 -19.58 2.22
N LYS A 132 14.11 -20.07 1.08
CA LYS A 132 14.68 -21.42 0.98
C LYS A 132 15.92 -21.59 1.87
N LEU A 133 16.76 -20.56 1.96
CA LEU A 133 17.95 -20.56 2.81
C LEU A 133 17.62 -20.44 4.31
N LEU A 134 16.57 -19.70 4.66
CA LEU A 134 16.17 -19.46 6.05
C LEU A 134 15.33 -20.60 6.66
N ASN A 135 14.47 -21.25 5.88
CA ASN A 135 13.56 -22.29 6.38
C ASN A 135 14.23 -23.41 7.21
N PRO A 136 15.45 -23.91 6.90
CA PRO A 136 16.11 -24.95 7.70
C PRO A 136 16.37 -24.57 9.15
N VAL A 137 16.62 -23.29 9.44
CA VAL A 137 16.87 -22.79 10.81
C VAL A 137 15.60 -22.85 11.66
N PHE A 138 14.44 -22.77 11.03
CA PHE A 138 13.12 -22.88 11.68
C PHE A 138 12.63 -24.34 11.82
N ASN A 139 13.53 -25.33 11.79
CA ASN A 139 13.17 -26.72 12.06
C ASN A 139 12.87 -26.90 13.56
N MET A 140 11.86 -27.73 13.86
CA MET A 140 11.42 -28.07 15.22
C MET A 140 12.56 -28.52 16.15
N LYS A 141 13.60 -29.17 15.60
CA LYS A 141 14.80 -29.53 16.36
C LYS A 141 15.49 -28.29 16.95
N TYR A 142 15.82 -27.31 16.11
CA TYR A 142 16.50 -26.08 16.52
C TYR A 142 15.60 -25.19 17.37
N LEU A 143 14.30 -25.13 17.06
CA LEU A 143 13.34 -24.36 17.87
C LEU A 143 13.27 -24.88 19.32
N ARG A 144 13.34 -26.20 19.51
CA ARG A 144 13.34 -26.80 20.86
C ARG A 144 14.62 -26.49 21.64
N GLU A 145 15.75 -26.32 20.95
CA GLU A 145 17.02 -25.92 21.57
C GLU A 145 17.02 -24.45 22.02
N LEU A 146 16.30 -23.56 21.32
CA LEU A 146 16.19 -22.13 21.68
C LEU A 146 15.31 -21.82 22.89
N VAL A 147 14.40 -22.75 23.25
CA VAL A 147 13.47 -22.57 24.38
C VAL A 147 14.04 -23.14 25.70
N LYS A 148 15.13 -23.90 25.62
CA LYS A 148 15.88 -24.36 26.79
C LYS A 148 16.81 -23.26 27.30
#